data_AF-A0A661MF71-F1
#
_entry.id   AF-A0A661MF71-F1
#
_cell.length_a   1.000
_cell.length_b   1.000
_cell.length_c   1.000
_cell.angle_alpha   90.00
_cell.angle_beta   90.00
_cell.angle_gamma   90.00
#
_symmetry.space_group_name_H-M   'P 1'
#
loop_
_entity.id
_entity.type
_entity.pdbx_description
1 polymer ?
#
loop_
_entity_poly.entity_id
_entity_poly.type
_entity_poly.pdbx_seq_one_letter_code
_entity_poly.pdbx_strand_id
1 'polypeptide(L)'
;MVYVGTGMDPDSFADVEGKIVLVDLIAPGLTYDGVFEPLSLFTYDPDDTLPGAKVTQNWPVFNILSSYQMAVENGAVGFIGILGFDLADTDEYFSPYNAVLGEIPGVYVSKSEGDYLKELLEENDYVDANIVLRGKAKEGLTYNVIGWIPGESDEVILVTSHYDGWAVNDASGTSIVMALAKYFGQFRTPVTKRSLLFIASAGHFIGDIPTRTFIEENPDLVSRIVVDLNVEHIAKEIVGKDGMLVPTGLVAPRAFFISGPSKGGNPYLTQIASDAVERYRLKRTVAVPADLLGPHPPGIAHWYHQAGVPVLDFISGPAIMFTPMDKPNKVAVSQLRPVTAAFIKMIKDLDDIPADWLKGEGPSEESE
;
A
#
# COMPACT_ATOMS: atom_id res chain seq x y z
N MET A 1 17.44 -14.39 27.19
CA MET A 1 17.22 -13.78 25.85
C MET A 1 18.54 -13.73 25.10
N VAL A 2 18.53 -13.47 23.79
CA VAL A 2 19.74 -13.26 22.98
C VAL A 2 19.49 -12.20 21.91
N TYR A 3 20.42 -11.27 21.72
CA TYR A 3 20.36 -10.24 20.69
C TYR A 3 21.08 -10.71 19.42
N VAL A 4 20.38 -10.66 18.29
CA VAL A 4 20.88 -11.18 17.00
C VAL A 4 21.08 -10.08 15.95
N GLY A 5 21.22 -8.83 16.39
CA GLY A 5 21.34 -7.69 15.48
C GLY A 5 20.09 -7.52 14.62
N THR A 6 20.28 -7.29 13.32
CA THR A 6 19.18 -7.22 12.35
C THR A 6 18.65 -8.60 11.94
N GLY A 7 19.24 -9.70 12.42
CA GLY A 7 18.84 -11.06 12.01
C GLY A 7 18.97 -11.32 10.51
N MET A 8 19.80 -10.54 9.80
CA MET A 8 20.10 -10.74 8.38
C MET A 8 21.32 -11.64 8.13
N ASP A 9 22.14 -11.85 9.16
CA ASP A 9 23.27 -12.77 9.14
C ASP A 9 22.85 -14.11 9.75
N PRO A 10 22.86 -15.22 8.98
CA PRO A 10 22.51 -16.53 9.51
C PRO A 10 23.32 -16.95 10.74
N ASP A 11 24.59 -16.56 10.83
CA ASP A 11 25.46 -16.94 11.93
C ASP A 11 25.02 -16.32 13.26
N SER A 12 24.24 -15.22 13.23
CA SER A 12 23.67 -14.60 14.43
C SER A 12 22.67 -15.49 15.16
N PHE A 13 22.18 -16.56 14.53
CA PHE A 13 21.21 -17.49 15.11
C PHE A 13 21.82 -18.77 15.70
N ALA A 14 23.15 -18.93 15.69
CA ALA A 14 23.80 -20.18 16.12
C ALA A 14 23.48 -20.61 17.57
N ASP A 15 23.24 -19.65 18.47
CA ASP A 15 23.03 -19.90 19.90
C ASP A 15 21.60 -19.56 20.37
N VAL A 16 20.57 -19.65 19.51
CA VAL A 16 19.21 -19.21 19.87
C VAL A 16 18.29 -20.31 20.41
N GLU A 17 18.70 -21.58 20.35
CA GLU A 17 17.88 -22.72 20.80
C GLU A 17 17.41 -22.53 22.24
N GLY A 18 16.09 -22.62 22.47
CA GLY A 18 15.48 -22.43 23.79
C GLY A 18 15.44 -20.99 24.29
N LYS A 19 15.86 -19.99 23.50
CA LYS A 19 15.93 -18.58 23.91
C LYS A 19 14.88 -17.72 23.22
N ILE A 20 14.58 -16.58 23.84
CA ILE A 20 13.84 -15.48 23.21
C ILE A 20 14.84 -14.63 22.44
N VAL A 21 14.62 -14.44 21.15
CA VAL A 21 15.47 -13.60 20.30
C VAL A 21 15.01 -12.14 20.33
N LEU A 22 15.97 -11.22 20.32
CA LEU A 22 15.77 -9.79 20.20
C LEU A 22 16.38 -9.33 18.86
N VAL A 23 15.58 -8.69 18.01
CA VAL A 23 15.94 -8.33 16.64
C VAL A 23 15.69 -6.85 16.38
N ASP A 24 16.68 -6.14 15.85
CA ASP A 24 16.50 -4.79 15.31
C ASP A 24 15.76 -4.87 13.97
N LEU A 25 14.49 -4.47 13.93
CA LEU A 25 13.74 -4.38 12.68
C LEU A 25 14.16 -3.14 11.90
N ILE A 26 14.26 -3.29 10.58
CA ILE A 26 14.68 -2.20 9.68
C ILE A 26 13.60 -1.88 8.65
N ALA A 27 13.22 -0.60 8.62
CA ALA A 27 12.44 0.00 7.55
C ALA A 27 13.26 1.15 6.94
N PRO A 28 14.14 0.88 5.97
CA PRO A 28 15.00 1.93 5.40
C PRO A 28 14.18 3.05 4.72
N GLY A 29 12.96 2.73 4.28
CA GLY A 29 12.14 3.61 3.48
C GLY A 29 12.57 3.61 2.01
N LEU A 30 11.73 4.20 1.16
CA LEU A 30 12.04 4.45 -0.25
C LEU A 30 12.44 5.91 -0.44
N THR A 31 13.27 6.19 -1.43
CA THR A 31 13.78 7.55 -1.73
C THR A 31 13.18 8.04 -3.05
N TYR A 32 12.85 9.33 -3.15
CA TYR A 32 12.34 9.86 -4.42
C TYR A 32 13.45 9.85 -5.48
N ASP A 33 14.59 10.48 -5.19
CA ASP A 33 15.69 10.66 -6.15
C ASP A 33 16.33 9.33 -6.59
N GLY A 34 16.31 8.32 -5.72
CA GLY A 34 16.96 7.03 -5.97
C GLY A 34 16.05 5.97 -6.58
N VAL A 35 14.73 6.07 -6.36
CA VAL A 35 13.77 5.02 -6.77
C VAL A 35 12.73 5.56 -7.75
N PHE A 36 12.07 6.67 -7.42
CA PHE A 36 10.91 7.16 -8.18
C PHE A 36 11.27 8.11 -9.32
N GLU A 37 12.14 9.09 -9.08
CA GLU A 37 12.53 10.09 -10.08
C GLU A 37 13.15 9.46 -11.35
N PRO A 38 14.13 8.52 -11.25
CA PRO A 38 14.83 7.99 -12.43
C PRO A 38 13.93 7.15 -13.34
N LEU A 39 12.81 6.67 -12.81
CA LEU A 39 11.85 5.79 -13.50
C LEU A 39 10.48 6.45 -13.62
N SER A 40 10.40 7.77 -13.43
CA SER A 40 9.17 8.51 -13.52
C SER A 40 8.66 8.59 -14.97
N LEU A 41 7.38 8.30 -15.14
CA LEU A 41 6.65 8.50 -16.39
C LEU A 41 6.23 9.97 -16.52
N PHE A 42 5.85 10.59 -15.40
CA PHE A 42 5.73 12.04 -15.24
C PHE A 42 5.82 12.40 -13.75
N THR A 43 6.15 13.66 -13.48
CA THR A 43 6.09 14.24 -12.13
C THR A 43 5.35 15.56 -12.18
N TYR A 44 4.41 15.76 -11.26
CA TYR A 44 3.74 17.04 -11.03
C TYR A 44 4.06 17.56 -9.63
N ASP A 45 5.10 18.37 -9.55
CA ASP A 45 5.52 19.05 -8.33
C ASP A 45 6.00 20.49 -8.62
N PRO A 46 5.08 21.40 -8.99
CA PRO A 46 5.43 22.74 -9.45
C PRO A 46 6.08 23.63 -8.38
N ASP A 47 6.04 23.21 -7.12
CA ASP A 47 6.62 23.95 -5.99
C ASP A 47 7.98 23.38 -5.54
N ASP A 48 8.47 22.29 -6.17
CA ASP A 48 9.73 21.60 -5.82
C ASP A 48 9.80 21.20 -4.33
N THR A 49 8.82 20.41 -3.90
CA THR A 49 8.60 20.04 -2.49
C THR A 49 8.68 18.54 -2.21
N LEU A 50 8.81 17.68 -3.22
CA LEU A 50 9.00 16.23 -3.04
C LEU A 50 10.28 15.95 -2.22
N PRO A 51 10.23 15.03 -1.24
CA PRO A 51 11.36 14.78 -0.37
C PRO A 51 12.33 13.82 -1.07
N GLY A 52 13.47 14.33 -1.54
CA GLY A 52 14.47 13.53 -2.25
C GLY A 52 14.97 12.28 -1.49
N ALA A 53 15.05 12.38 -0.15
CA ALA A 53 15.72 11.37 0.68
C ALA A 53 14.83 10.24 1.23
N LYS A 54 13.59 10.49 1.68
CA LYS A 54 12.69 9.45 2.23
C LYS A 54 11.22 9.80 1.99
N VAL A 55 10.60 9.14 1.01
CA VAL A 55 9.17 9.24 0.70
C VAL A 55 8.31 8.32 1.57
N THR A 56 8.89 7.23 2.09
CA THR A 56 8.27 6.37 3.11
C THR A 56 9.17 6.27 4.34
N GLN A 57 8.59 6.19 5.55
CA GLN A 57 9.36 6.17 6.81
C GLN A 57 9.25 4.86 7.59
N ASN A 58 8.06 4.25 7.63
CA ASN A 58 7.78 3.04 8.43
C ASN A 58 7.48 1.78 7.58
N TRP A 59 7.78 1.85 6.28
CA TRP A 59 7.59 0.77 5.31
C TRP A 59 8.54 0.96 4.12
N PRO A 60 9.01 -0.12 3.48
CA PRO A 60 8.83 -1.54 3.83
C PRO A 60 9.72 -2.00 5.00
N VAL A 61 9.22 -2.94 5.82
CA VAL A 61 10.04 -3.63 6.85
C VAL A 61 10.68 -4.86 6.21
N PHE A 62 12.01 -4.87 6.09
CA PHE A 62 12.70 -5.83 5.23
C PHE A 62 13.05 -7.16 5.89
N ASN A 63 13.33 -7.16 7.19
CA ASN A 63 13.91 -8.31 7.87
C ASN A 63 12.93 -9.06 8.78
N ILE A 64 11.69 -8.60 8.92
CA ILE A 64 10.76 -9.21 9.90
C ILE A 64 10.47 -10.68 9.57
N LEU A 65 10.09 -11.00 8.34
CA LEU A 65 9.70 -12.36 7.96
C LEU A 65 10.91 -13.30 7.99
N SER A 66 12.03 -12.88 7.41
CA SER A 66 13.25 -13.69 7.37
C SER A 66 13.81 -13.93 8.77
N SER A 67 13.96 -12.89 9.60
CA SER A 67 14.48 -13.05 10.96
C SER A 67 13.56 -13.87 11.85
N TYR A 68 12.24 -13.74 11.70
CA TYR A 68 11.28 -14.58 12.41
C TYR A 68 11.41 -16.06 12.02
N GLN A 69 11.50 -16.34 10.71
CA GLN A 69 11.69 -17.70 10.22
C GLN A 69 13.01 -18.31 10.70
N MET A 70 14.10 -17.55 10.66
CA MET A 70 15.39 -17.99 11.17
C MET A 70 15.35 -18.31 12.67
N ALA A 71 14.61 -17.51 13.46
CA ALA A 71 14.43 -17.78 14.88
C ALA A 71 13.73 -19.12 15.12
N VAL A 72 12.63 -19.37 14.40
CA VAL A 72 11.88 -20.64 14.47
C VAL A 72 12.75 -21.83 14.07
N GLU A 73 13.43 -21.74 12.93
CA GLU A 73 14.24 -22.83 12.37
C GLU A 73 15.43 -23.21 13.27
N ASN A 74 15.95 -22.26 14.06
CA ASN A 74 17.05 -22.48 15.01
C ASN A 74 16.56 -22.71 16.46
N GLY A 75 15.27 -22.98 16.66
CA GLY A 75 14.73 -23.42 17.94
C GLY A 75 14.50 -22.33 18.99
N ALA A 76 14.40 -21.06 18.58
CA ALA A 76 13.98 -19.99 19.48
C ALA A 76 12.56 -20.27 20.02
N VAL A 77 12.29 -19.82 21.24
CA VAL A 77 10.99 -20.02 21.92
C VAL A 77 10.15 -18.74 21.99
N GLY A 78 10.66 -17.62 21.48
CA GLY A 78 9.96 -16.36 21.37
C GLY A 78 10.75 -15.33 20.58
N PHE A 79 10.05 -14.30 20.09
CA PHE A 79 10.59 -13.27 19.22
C PHE A 79 10.22 -11.87 19.73
N ILE A 80 11.20 -10.98 19.84
CA ILE A 80 11.01 -9.57 20.15
C ILE A 80 11.59 -8.75 19.00
N GLY A 81 10.73 -8.05 18.27
CA GLY A 81 11.13 -7.10 17.23
C GLY A 81 11.22 -5.69 17.78
N ILE A 82 12.40 -5.08 17.75
CA ILE A 82 12.60 -3.67 18.11
C ILE A 82 12.18 -2.80 16.93
N LEU A 83 11.20 -1.92 17.13
CA LEU A 83 10.74 -0.96 16.13
C LEU A 83 11.68 0.26 16.05
N GLY A 84 12.97 0.01 15.83
CA GLY A 84 14.00 1.06 15.86
C GLY A 84 13.85 2.13 14.77
N PHE A 85 13.08 1.82 13.72
CA PHE A 85 12.72 2.76 12.66
C PHE A 85 11.53 3.66 13.02
N ASP A 86 10.71 3.27 14.00
CA ASP A 86 9.50 4.01 14.33
C ASP A 86 9.84 5.28 15.11
N LEU A 87 9.28 6.39 14.63
CA LEU A 87 9.56 7.74 15.12
C LEU A 87 8.62 8.16 16.25
N ALA A 88 7.57 7.38 16.51
CA ALA A 88 6.65 7.62 17.62
C ALA A 88 7.11 6.92 18.92
N ASP A 89 8.16 6.11 18.86
CA ASP A 89 8.64 5.28 19.98
C ASP A 89 7.50 4.43 20.57
N THR A 90 6.70 3.82 19.70
CA THR A 90 5.58 2.95 20.06
C THR A 90 5.93 1.48 19.88
N ASP A 91 5.32 0.61 20.68
CA ASP A 91 5.28 -0.85 20.49
C ASP A 91 4.07 -1.29 19.64
N GLU A 92 3.06 -0.43 19.51
CA GLU A 92 1.88 -0.66 18.67
C GLU A 92 2.18 -0.48 17.15
N TYR A 93 2.63 -1.55 16.49
CA TYR A 93 2.78 -1.65 15.03
C TYR A 93 2.07 -2.89 14.49
N PHE A 94 1.27 -2.76 13.43
CA PHE A 94 0.53 -3.88 12.86
C PHE A 94 0.56 -3.89 11.32
N SER A 95 1.42 -4.73 10.76
CA SER A 95 1.58 -4.91 9.31
C SER A 95 1.49 -6.42 8.94
N PRO A 96 0.31 -7.04 9.06
CA PRO A 96 0.13 -8.50 8.98
C PRO A 96 0.05 -9.07 7.55
N TYR A 97 0.75 -8.49 6.58
CA TYR A 97 0.59 -8.84 5.16
C TYR A 97 0.89 -10.30 4.80
N ASN A 98 1.62 -11.03 5.64
CA ASN A 98 1.90 -12.45 5.41
C ASN A 98 0.67 -13.34 5.65
N ALA A 99 -0.36 -12.86 6.37
CA ALA A 99 -1.59 -13.60 6.69
C ALA A 99 -1.36 -15.00 7.31
N VAL A 100 -0.20 -15.23 7.93
CA VAL A 100 0.18 -16.51 8.53
C VAL A 100 0.34 -16.32 10.04
N LEU A 101 -0.29 -17.21 10.80
CA LEU A 101 -0.09 -17.26 12.24
C LEU A 101 1.30 -17.80 12.54
N GLY A 102 2.06 -17.06 13.35
CA GLY A 102 3.39 -17.46 13.76
C GLY A 102 3.41 -18.72 14.64
N GLU A 103 4.50 -19.48 14.55
CA GLU A 103 4.75 -20.72 15.30
C GLU A 103 5.16 -20.47 16.76
N ILE A 104 5.89 -19.38 17.00
CA ILE A 104 6.37 -18.93 18.32
C ILE A 104 5.78 -17.55 18.67
N PRO A 105 5.58 -17.23 19.96
CA PRO A 105 5.05 -15.93 20.36
C PRO A 105 6.01 -14.80 19.94
N GLY A 106 5.46 -13.80 19.26
CA GLY A 106 6.16 -12.60 18.83
C GLY A 106 5.53 -11.33 19.39
N VAL A 107 6.34 -10.40 19.85
CA VAL A 107 5.91 -9.05 20.25
C VAL A 107 6.83 -8.00 19.64
N TYR A 108 6.31 -6.79 19.48
CA TYR A 108 7.14 -5.62 19.22
C TYR A 108 7.42 -4.88 20.51
N VAL A 109 8.53 -4.17 20.55
CA VAL A 109 8.85 -3.19 21.59
C VAL A 109 9.25 -1.88 20.91
N SER A 110 9.09 -0.77 21.65
CA SER A 110 9.53 0.53 21.16
C SER A 110 11.06 0.58 20.98
N LYS A 111 11.57 1.66 20.39
CA LYS A 111 13.01 1.87 20.27
C LYS A 111 13.65 1.99 21.66
N SER A 112 13.07 2.80 22.54
CA SER A 112 13.60 3.02 23.88
C SER A 112 13.58 1.76 24.74
N GLU A 113 12.52 0.95 24.64
CA GLU A 113 12.46 -0.37 25.29
C GLU A 113 13.47 -1.34 24.70
N GLY A 114 13.66 -1.35 23.38
CA GLY A 114 14.68 -2.15 22.72
C GLY A 114 16.10 -1.78 23.16
N ASP A 115 16.40 -0.48 23.26
CA ASP A 115 17.69 0.02 23.76
C ASP A 115 17.91 -0.41 25.22
N TYR A 116 16.89 -0.32 26.08
CA TYR A 116 16.95 -0.85 27.45
C TYR A 116 17.21 -2.36 27.51
N LEU A 117 16.54 -3.16 26.66
CA LEU A 117 16.76 -4.61 26.62
C LEU A 117 18.16 -4.97 26.13
N LYS A 118 18.75 -4.19 25.22
CA LYS A 118 20.14 -4.35 24.77
C LYS A 118 21.12 -4.02 25.89
N GLU A 119 20.91 -2.91 26.61
CA GLU A 119 21.73 -2.55 27.79
C GLU A 119 21.70 -3.67 28.85
N LEU A 120 20.52 -4.22 29.15
CA LEU A 120 20.40 -5.35 30.08
C LEU A 120 21.20 -6.58 29.63
N LEU A 121 21.23 -6.88 28.33
CA LEU A 121 22.00 -7.99 27.78
C LEU A 121 23.52 -7.76 27.80
N GLU A 122 23.96 -6.50 27.72
CA GLU A 122 25.38 -6.14 27.83
C GLU A 122 25.87 -6.18 29.28
N GLU A 123 25.02 -5.80 30.24
CA GLU A 123 25.35 -5.73 31.67
C GLU A 123 25.27 -7.08 32.39
N ASN A 124 24.62 -8.09 31.79
CA ASN A 124 24.33 -9.37 32.45
C ASN A 124 24.69 -10.56 31.55
N ASP A 125 25.38 -11.56 32.11
CA ASP A 125 25.67 -12.83 31.42
C ASP A 125 24.40 -13.58 30.99
N TYR A 126 23.27 -13.31 31.67
CA TYR A 126 21.98 -13.93 31.41
C TYR A 126 20.82 -12.99 31.78
N VAL A 127 19.86 -12.85 30.85
CA VAL A 127 18.61 -12.12 31.08
C VAL A 127 17.44 -13.08 30.90
N ASP A 128 16.66 -13.26 31.98
CA ASP A 128 15.41 -14.04 31.96
C ASP A 128 14.24 -13.15 31.52
N ALA A 129 13.36 -13.69 30.68
CA ALA A 129 12.19 -12.96 30.19
C ALA A 129 11.03 -13.92 29.90
N ASN A 130 9.81 -13.39 29.98
CA ASN A 130 8.59 -14.15 29.78
C ASN A 130 7.67 -13.43 28.79
N ILE A 131 7.30 -14.11 27.70
CA ILE A 131 6.31 -13.63 26.74
C ILE A 131 5.03 -14.45 26.93
N VAL A 132 3.92 -13.75 27.21
CA VAL A 132 2.58 -14.36 27.31
C VAL A 132 1.66 -13.77 26.24
N LEU A 133 1.57 -14.44 25.10
CA LEU A 133 0.60 -14.08 24.05
C LEU A 133 -0.66 -14.96 24.21
N ARG A 134 -1.79 -14.33 24.54
CA ARG A 134 -3.09 -15.02 24.67
C ARG A 134 -4.03 -14.55 23.57
N GLY A 135 -4.39 -15.46 22.67
CA GLY A 135 -5.31 -15.19 21.58
C GLY A 135 -6.08 -16.43 21.18
N LYS A 136 -7.08 -16.26 20.32
CA LYS A 136 -7.77 -17.36 19.64
C LYS A 136 -7.89 -16.99 18.17
N ALA A 137 -7.42 -17.87 17.30
CA ALA A 137 -7.76 -17.80 15.89
C ALA A 137 -9.08 -18.54 15.66
N LYS A 138 -9.97 -17.92 14.89
CA LYS A 138 -11.23 -18.53 14.46
C LYS A 138 -11.50 -18.06 13.04
N GLU A 139 -12.20 -18.89 12.29
CA GLU A 139 -12.78 -18.48 11.02
C GLU A 139 -13.73 -17.30 11.25
N GLY A 140 -13.59 -16.28 10.42
CA GLY A 140 -14.44 -15.10 10.39
C GLY A 140 -15.04 -14.94 9.01
N LEU A 141 -16.21 -14.31 8.94
CA LEU A 141 -16.87 -13.99 7.69
C LEU A 141 -16.66 -12.51 7.37
N THR A 142 -16.21 -12.23 6.15
CA THR A 142 -16.00 -10.89 5.62
C THR A 142 -16.56 -10.81 4.20
N TYR A 143 -16.69 -9.60 3.65
CA TYR A 143 -17.37 -9.38 2.37
C TYR A 143 -16.73 -8.26 1.59
N ASN A 144 -16.65 -8.41 0.27
CA ASN A 144 -16.51 -7.25 -0.60
C ASN A 144 -17.85 -6.52 -0.70
N VAL A 145 -17.82 -5.19 -0.66
CA VAL A 145 -18.99 -4.36 -0.95
C VAL A 145 -18.90 -3.90 -2.40
N ILE A 146 -19.86 -4.35 -3.21
CA ILE A 146 -19.87 -4.15 -4.65
C ILE A 146 -21.00 -3.20 -5.06
N GLY A 147 -20.67 -2.18 -5.84
CA GLY A 147 -21.61 -1.28 -6.50
C GLY A 147 -21.51 -1.40 -8.02
N TRP A 148 -22.65 -1.37 -8.70
CA TRP A 148 -22.72 -1.46 -10.16
C TRP A 148 -23.55 -0.31 -10.72
N ILE A 149 -23.00 0.40 -11.71
CA ILE A 149 -23.74 1.37 -12.52
C ILE A 149 -23.68 0.88 -13.96
N PRO A 150 -24.82 0.50 -14.57
CA PRO A 150 -24.82 -0.02 -15.94
C PRO A 150 -24.46 1.09 -16.94
N GLY A 151 -23.58 0.74 -17.87
CA GLY A 151 -23.31 1.50 -19.09
C GLY A 151 -24.15 1.01 -20.26
N GLU A 152 -23.72 1.38 -21.46
CA GLU A 152 -24.30 1.00 -22.75
C GLU A 152 -23.54 -0.17 -23.43
N SER A 153 -22.34 -0.51 -22.96
CA SER A 153 -21.51 -1.61 -23.46
C SER A 153 -21.26 -2.71 -22.42
N ASP A 154 -20.73 -3.85 -22.88
CA ASP A 154 -20.31 -4.97 -22.02
C ASP A 154 -18.98 -4.72 -21.30
N GLU A 155 -18.25 -3.66 -21.65
CA GLU A 155 -16.97 -3.29 -21.06
C GLU A 155 -17.15 -2.59 -19.70
N VAL A 156 -16.18 -2.78 -18.82
CA VAL A 156 -16.24 -2.32 -17.43
C VAL A 156 -15.03 -1.49 -17.05
N ILE A 157 -15.24 -0.35 -16.41
CA ILE A 157 -14.20 0.35 -15.65
C ILE A 157 -14.38 -0.02 -14.17
N LEU A 158 -13.32 -0.55 -13.58
CA LEU A 158 -13.27 -0.90 -12.16
C LEU A 158 -12.70 0.28 -11.36
N VAL A 159 -13.27 0.51 -10.17
CA VAL A 159 -12.79 1.47 -9.19
C VAL A 159 -12.69 0.76 -7.84
N THR A 160 -11.50 0.72 -7.27
CA THR A 160 -11.18 -0.10 -6.09
C THR A 160 -10.51 0.68 -4.97
N SER A 161 -10.67 0.12 -3.77
CA SER A 161 -9.96 0.42 -2.52
C SER A 161 -10.31 -0.70 -1.52
N HIS A 162 -9.71 -0.72 -0.34
CA HIS A 162 -10.08 -1.62 0.76
C HIS A 162 -10.60 -0.84 1.97
N TYR A 163 -11.56 -1.42 2.69
CA TYR A 163 -12.22 -0.76 3.82
C TYR A 163 -11.78 -1.28 5.19
N ASP A 164 -11.02 -2.38 5.26
CA ASP A 164 -10.35 -2.79 6.49
C ASP A 164 -9.15 -1.87 6.78
N GLY A 165 -8.87 -1.63 8.07
CA GLY A 165 -7.77 -0.78 8.52
C GLY A 165 -8.23 0.47 9.28
N TRP A 166 -7.52 1.57 9.03
CA TRP A 166 -7.55 2.84 9.73
C TRP A 166 -7.99 3.99 8.82
N ALA A 167 -7.78 5.23 9.26
CA ALA A 167 -8.34 6.41 8.64
C ALA A 167 -7.71 6.76 7.29
N VAL A 168 -6.38 6.75 7.20
CA VAL A 168 -5.64 6.96 5.96
C VAL A 168 -5.53 5.66 5.19
N ASN A 169 -5.17 4.55 5.86
CA ASN A 169 -5.06 3.20 5.29
C ASN A 169 -6.21 2.28 5.75
N ASP A 170 -7.36 2.18 5.07
CA ASP A 170 -7.67 2.89 3.82
C ASP A 170 -9.10 3.46 3.75
N ALA A 171 -9.64 3.91 4.89
CA ALA A 171 -10.92 4.62 4.90
C ALA A 171 -10.90 5.88 4.00
N SER A 172 -9.74 6.49 3.81
CA SER A 172 -9.58 7.67 2.95
C SER A 172 -9.72 7.34 1.46
N GLY A 173 -9.11 6.26 0.97
CA GLY A 173 -9.31 5.72 -0.37
C GLY A 173 -10.74 5.26 -0.60
N THR A 174 -11.27 4.47 0.34
CA THR A 174 -12.68 4.00 0.30
C THR A 174 -13.66 5.16 0.24
N SER A 175 -13.37 6.29 0.90
CA SER A 175 -14.22 7.49 0.82
C SER A 175 -14.29 8.08 -0.59
N ILE A 176 -13.24 7.95 -1.40
CA ILE A 176 -13.21 8.36 -2.80
C ILE A 176 -14.06 7.40 -3.64
N VAL A 177 -13.93 6.08 -3.46
CA VAL A 177 -14.79 5.08 -4.12
C VAL A 177 -16.27 5.39 -3.88
N MET A 178 -16.64 5.66 -2.62
CA MET A 178 -18.01 6.02 -2.25
C MET A 178 -18.46 7.36 -2.87
N ALA A 179 -17.57 8.34 -2.95
CA ALA A 179 -17.85 9.64 -3.57
C ALA A 179 -18.06 9.51 -5.09
N LEU A 180 -17.29 8.67 -5.76
CA LEU A 180 -17.42 8.37 -7.19
C LEU A 180 -18.73 7.62 -7.46
N ALA A 181 -19.03 6.57 -6.69
CA ALA A 181 -20.29 5.84 -6.80
C ALA A 181 -21.51 6.77 -6.62
N LYS A 182 -21.45 7.68 -5.63
CA LYS A 182 -22.48 8.71 -5.43
C LYS A 182 -22.56 9.69 -6.61
N TYR A 183 -21.41 10.12 -7.15
CA TYR A 183 -21.38 11.07 -8.26
C TYR A 183 -22.00 10.46 -9.53
N PHE A 184 -21.60 9.25 -9.93
CA PHE A 184 -22.14 8.63 -11.14
C PHE A 184 -23.56 8.10 -10.92
N GLY A 185 -23.89 7.61 -9.73
CA GLY A 185 -25.22 7.07 -9.40
C GLY A 185 -26.32 8.12 -9.30
N GLN A 186 -26.00 9.42 -9.29
CA GLN A 186 -27.00 10.48 -9.25
C GLN A 186 -27.71 10.70 -10.60
N PHE A 187 -27.11 10.23 -11.70
CA PHE A 187 -27.65 10.43 -13.04
C PHE A 187 -28.71 9.37 -13.36
N ARG A 188 -29.83 9.79 -13.97
CA ARG A 188 -30.94 8.90 -14.33
C ARG A 188 -30.74 8.14 -15.64
N THR A 189 -29.76 8.57 -16.42
CA THR A 189 -29.36 7.96 -17.69
C THR A 189 -27.87 7.65 -17.61
N PRO A 190 -27.37 6.62 -18.31
CA PRO A 190 -25.94 6.38 -18.41
C PRO A 190 -25.19 7.65 -18.83
N VAL A 191 -24.11 7.95 -18.11
CA VAL A 191 -23.19 9.06 -18.45
C VAL A 191 -21.81 8.55 -18.86
N THR A 192 -21.70 7.24 -18.99
CA THR A 192 -20.55 6.49 -19.51
C THR A 192 -21.07 5.38 -20.42
N LYS A 193 -20.33 5.06 -21.47
CA LYS A 193 -20.57 3.91 -22.35
C LYS A 193 -20.26 2.63 -21.60
N ARG A 194 -19.19 2.59 -20.82
CA ARG A 194 -18.80 1.44 -20.00
C ARG A 194 -19.59 1.39 -18.71
N SER A 195 -19.83 0.18 -18.23
CA SER A 195 -20.35 0.00 -16.88
C SER A 195 -19.28 0.37 -15.85
N LEU A 196 -19.70 0.96 -14.74
CA LEU A 196 -18.81 1.27 -13.63
C LEU A 196 -19.02 0.25 -12.50
N LEU A 197 -17.96 -0.46 -12.17
CA LEU A 197 -17.91 -1.41 -11.07
C LEU A 197 -17.10 -0.77 -9.92
N PHE A 198 -17.71 -0.64 -8.76
CA PHE A 198 -17.08 -0.12 -7.56
C PHE A 198 -16.92 -1.25 -6.56
N ILE A 199 -15.70 -1.46 -6.05
CA ILE A 199 -15.44 -2.46 -5.03
C ILE A 199 -14.71 -1.81 -3.86
N ALA A 200 -15.39 -1.75 -2.71
CA ALA A 200 -14.74 -1.57 -1.43
C ALA A 200 -14.49 -2.97 -0.85
N SER A 201 -13.24 -3.40 -0.94
CA SER A 201 -12.83 -4.76 -0.59
C SER A 201 -12.52 -4.92 0.89
N ALA A 202 -12.50 -6.16 1.36
CA ALA A 202 -12.10 -6.48 2.72
C ALA A 202 -10.91 -7.43 2.75
N GLY A 203 -10.22 -7.44 3.88
CA GLY A 203 -9.21 -8.45 4.19
C GLY A 203 -7.88 -8.20 3.50
N HIS A 204 -7.58 -6.95 3.14
CA HIS A 204 -6.29 -6.56 2.60
C HIS A 204 -5.12 -6.97 3.51
N PHE A 205 -5.34 -6.87 4.82
CA PHE A 205 -4.36 -7.26 5.84
C PHE A 205 -4.31 -8.76 6.14
N ILE A 206 -5.18 -9.56 5.52
CA ILE A 206 -5.30 -11.00 5.77
C ILE A 206 -5.31 -11.78 4.45
N GLY A 207 -4.42 -11.39 3.54
CA GLY A 207 -4.12 -12.12 2.31
C GLY A 207 -5.08 -11.88 1.15
N ASP A 208 -5.87 -10.79 1.22
CA ASP A 208 -6.80 -10.34 0.17
C ASP A 208 -7.78 -11.43 -0.30
N ILE A 209 -8.13 -12.37 0.59
CA ILE A 209 -8.93 -13.55 0.26
C ILE A 209 -10.21 -13.16 -0.51
N PRO A 210 -11.00 -12.14 -0.10
CA PRO A 210 -12.20 -11.76 -0.83
C PRO A 210 -11.95 -11.25 -2.26
N THR A 211 -10.91 -10.45 -2.47
CA THR A 211 -10.57 -9.93 -3.81
C THR A 211 -10.11 -11.05 -4.74
N ARG A 212 -9.27 -11.96 -4.23
CA ARG A 212 -8.85 -13.14 -4.98
C ARG A 212 -10.03 -14.04 -5.32
N THR A 213 -10.92 -14.29 -4.36
CA THR A 213 -12.16 -15.05 -4.57
C THR A 213 -13.03 -14.40 -5.64
N PHE A 214 -13.20 -13.07 -5.61
CA PHE A 214 -13.96 -12.35 -6.64
C PHE A 214 -13.37 -12.56 -8.05
N ILE A 215 -12.04 -12.46 -8.18
CA ILE A 215 -11.36 -12.66 -9.46
C ILE A 215 -11.52 -14.11 -9.95
N GLU A 216 -11.30 -15.09 -9.06
CA GLU A 216 -11.39 -16.53 -9.36
C GLU A 216 -12.82 -16.96 -9.74
N GLU A 217 -13.84 -16.43 -9.07
CA GLU A 217 -15.25 -16.80 -9.28
C GLU A 217 -15.92 -16.03 -10.43
N ASN A 218 -15.33 -14.93 -10.91
CA ASN A 218 -15.93 -14.07 -11.94
C ASN A 218 -15.02 -13.82 -13.17
N PRO A 219 -14.40 -14.85 -13.76
CA PRO A 219 -13.44 -14.67 -14.86
C PRO A 219 -14.04 -13.97 -16.09
N ASP A 220 -15.31 -14.22 -16.39
CA ASP A 220 -16.04 -13.57 -17.49
C ASP A 220 -16.29 -12.08 -17.24
N LEU A 221 -16.41 -11.67 -15.97
CA LEU A 221 -16.51 -10.25 -15.63
C LEU A 221 -15.13 -9.60 -15.66
N VAL A 222 -14.14 -10.24 -15.05
CA VAL A 222 -12.75 -9.74 -15.00
C VAL A 222 -12.18 -9.51 -16.39
N SER A 223 -12.44 -10.41 -17.36
CA SER A 223 -11.95 -10.25 -18.74
C SER A 223 -12.52 -9.02 -19.46
N ARG A 224 -13.70 -8.55 -19.03
CA ARG A 224 -14.38 -7.35 -19.55
C ARG A 224 -13.95 -6.05 -18.85
N ILE A 225 -13.15 -6.14 -17.79
CA ILE A 225 -12.56 -4.96 -17.14
C ILE A 225 -11.45 -4.43 -18.04
N VAL A 226 -11.60 -3.17 -18.48
CA VAL A 226 -10.64 -2.53 -19.38
C VAL A 226 -9.53 -1.82 -18.62
N VAL A 227 -9.81 -1.40 -17.38
CA VAL A 227 -8.87 -0.76 -16.46
C VAL A 227 -9.41 -0.77 -15.03
N ASP A 228 -8.52 -0.89 -14.05
CA ASP A 228 -8.78 -0.65 -12.63
C ASP A 228 -8.20 0.70 -12.20
N LEU A 229 -9.05 1.55 -11.64
CA LEU A 229 -8.69 2.80 -10.99
C LEU A 229 -8.66 2.58 -9.47
N ASN A 230 -7.51 2.19 -8.94
CA ASN A 230 -7.33 1.99 -7.50
C ASN A 230 -6.94 3.32 -6.82
N VAL A 231 -7.50 3.57 -5.63
CA VAL A 231 -7.25 4.78 -4.86
C VAL A 231 -7.08 4.49 -3.39
N GLU A 232 -5.89 4.75 -2.88
CA GLU A 232 -5.49 4.49 -1.49
C GLU A 232 -4.80 5.73 -0.88
N HIS A 233 -4.89 5.87 0.44
CA HIS A 233 -4.07 6.74 1.27
C HIS A 233 -4.07 8.24 0.89
N ILE A 234 -5.17 8.95 1.13
CA ILE A 234 -5.25 10.41 1.02
C ILE A 234 -4.71 11.07 2.29
N ALA A 235 -3.38 11.22 2.37
CA ALA A 235 -2.67 11.55 3.61
C ALA A 235 -2.07 12.96 3.66
N LYS A 236 -2.01 13.54 4.87
CA LYS A 236 -1.08 14.64 5.19
C LYS A 236 0.33 14.08 5.33
N GLU A 237 1.32 14.87 4.95
CA GLU A 237 2.71 14.52 5.22
C GLU A 237 3.05 14.77 6.69
N ILE A 238 3.63 13.75 7.30
CA ILE A 238 4.17 13.78 8.66
C ILE A 238 5.56 13.17 8.56
N VAL A 239 6.53 13.85 9.16
CA VAL A 239 7.93 13.44 9.12
C VAL A 239 8.49 13.34 10.54
N GLY A 240 9.45 12.44 10.73
CA GLY A 240 10.33 12.47 11.88
C GLY A 240 11.22 13.71 11.87
N LYS A 241 11.15 14.50 12.94
CA LYS A 241 12.08 15.59 13.22
C LYS A 241 12.40 15.59 14.71
N ASP A 242 13.70 15.55 15.03
CA ASP A 242 14.20 15.57 16.42
C ASP A 242 13.55 14.48 17.31
N GLY A 243 13.32 13.29 16.75
CA GLY A 243 12.68 12.17 17.46
C GLY A 243 11.17 12.30 17.65
N MET A 244 10.50 13.21 16.93
CA MET A 244 9.05 13.40 17.00
C MET A 244 8.40 13.38 15.61
N LEU A 245 7.16 12.90 15.53
CA LEU A 245 6.33 13.01 14.33
C LEU A 245 5.73 14.43 14.22
N VAL A 246 6.15 15.17 13.20
CA VAL A 246 5.73 16.56 12.96
C VAL A 246 5.00 16.68 11.63
N PRO A 247 3.78 17.26 11.59
CA PRO A 247 3.10 17.56 10.33
C PRO A 247 3.84 18.67 9.59
N THR A 248 4.09 18.48 8.28
CA THR A 248 4.80 19.47 7.47
C THR A 248 3.88 20.59 6.95
N GLY A 249 2.56 20.35 7.00
CA GLY A 249 1.55 21.20 6.36
C GLY A 249 1.29 20.87 4.90
N LEU A 250 2.06 19.94 4.32
CA LEU A 250 1.90 19.47 2.96
C LEU A 250 1.10 18.15 2.90
N VAL A 251 0.75 17.75 1.68
CA VAL A 251 0.23 16.41 1.38
C VAL A 251 1.39 15.42 1.35
N ALA A 252 1.16 14.17 1.77
CA ALA A 252 2.16 13.12 1.63
C ALA A 252 2.52 12.94 0.13
N PRO A 253 3.78 12.63 -0.20
CA PRO A 253 4.16 12.24 -1.57
C PRO A 253 3.27 11.11 -2.08
N ARG A 254 2.85 11.22 -3.34
CA ARG A 254 1.86 10.33 -3.95
C ARG A 254 2.45 9.70 -5.19
N ALA A 255 2.13 8.43 -5.41
CA ALA A 255 2.51 7.70 -6.61
C ALA A 255 1.27 7.27 -7.38
N PHE A 256 1.33 7.36 -8.71
CA PHE A 256 0.53 6.55 -9.61
C PHE A 256 1.40 5.39 -10.11
N PHE A 257 1.02 4.16 -9.81
CA PHE A 257 1.59 2.96 -10.41
C PHE A 257 0.75 2.61 -11.64
N ILE A 258 1.36 2.71 -12.83
CA ILE A 258 0.66 2.63 -14.11
C ILE A 258 1.09 1.37 -14.85
N SER A 259 0.12 0.52 -15.20
CA SER A 259 0.39 -0.64 -16.05
C SER A 259 0.82 -0.22 -17.45
N GLY A 260 1.73 -0.97 -18.05
CA GLY A 260 2.21 -0.73 -19.41
C GLY A 260 3.14 -1.83 -19.92
N PRO A 261 3.48 -1.80 -21.21
CA PRO A 261 4.44 -2.74 -21.77
C PRO A 261 5.84 -2.53 -21.17
N SER A 262 6.54 -3.64 -20.89
CA SER A 262 7.98 -3.74 -20.60
C SER A 262 8.56 -2.68 -19.66
N LYS A 263 8.23 -2.71 -18.36
CA LYS A 263 8.72 -1.79 -17.32
C LYS A 263 8.45 -0.31 -17.59
N GLY A 264 7.49 -0.01 -18.45
CA GLY A 264 6.99 1.33 -18.76
C GLY A 264 5.51 1.47 -18.40
N GLY A 265 4.97 2.67 -18.55
CA GLY A 265 3.53 2.91 -18.46
C GLY A 265 2.86 2.89 -19.84
N ASN A 266 1.60 2.47 -19.89
CA ASN A 266 0.79 2.61 -21.08
C ASN A 266 0.62 4.12 -21.39
N PRO A 267 0.96 4.60 -22.59
CA PRO A 267 0.97 6.03 -22.89
C PRO A 267 -0.40 6.68 -22.75
N TYR A 268 -1.50 5.97 -23.05
CA TYR A 268 -2.85 6.49 -22.85
C TYR A 268 -3.19 6.63 -21.37
N LEU A 269 -2.87 5.62 -20.56
CA LEU A 269 -3.06 5.69 -19.10
C LEU A 269 -2.21 6.79 -18.47
N THR A 270 -0.95 6.92 -18.90
CA THR A 270 -0.03 7.97 -18.45
C THR A 270 -0.56 9.36 -18.79
N GLN A 271 -1.04 9.58 -20.02
CA GLN A 271 -1.59 10.88 -20.44
C GLN A 271 -2.88 11.23 -19.68
N ILE A 272 -3.77 10.25 -19.49
CA ILE A 272 -5.02 10.46 -18.75
C ILE A 272 -4.74 10.83 -17.29
N ALA A 273 -3.78 10.13 -16.66
CA ALA A 273 -3.36 10.41 -15.30
C ALA A 273 -2.70 11.80 -15.19
N SER A 274 -1.77 12.15 -16.09
CA SER A 274 -1.08 13.44 -16.07
C SER A 274 -2.05 14.61 -16.26
N ASP A 275 -2.95 14.53 -17.25
CA ASP A 275 -3.97 15.55 -17.51
C ASP A 275 -4.88 15.77 -16.30
N ALA A 276 -5.28 14.69 -15.61
CA ALA A 276 -6.11 14.78 -14.43
C ALA A 276 -5.34 15.39 -13.24
N VAL A 277 -4.10 14.94 -13.02
CA VAL A 277 -3.21 15.46 -11.98
C VAL A 277 -2.97 16.96 -12.15
N GLU A 278 -2.63 17.41 -13.36
CA GLU A 278 -2.38 18.82 -13.65
C GLU A 278 -3.65 19.65 -13.50
N ARG A 279 -4.77 19.21 -14.09
CA ARG A 279 -6.05 19.94 -14.07
C ARG A 279 -6.55 20.19 -12.66
N TYR A 280 -6.43 19.19 -11.78
CA TYR A 280 -6.89 19.28 -10.40
C TYR A 280 -5.79 19.62 -9.40
N ARG A 281 -4.59 19.95 -9.90
CA ARG A 281 -3.41 20.38 -9.13
C ARG A 281 -3.07 19.40 -8.01
N LEU A 282 -3.00 18.11 -8.35
CA LEU A 282 -2.56 17.08 -7.42
C LEU A 282 -1.03 17.14 -7.25
N LYS A 283 -0.52 18.19 -6.58
CA LYS A 283 0.92 18.44 -6.32
C LYS A 283 1.62 17.27 -5.63
N ARG A 284 2.94 17.13 -5.79
CA ARG A 284 3.71 16.03 -5.17
C ARG A 284 3.20 14.66 -5.60
N THR A 285 2.89 14.53 -6.88
CA THR A 285 2.48 13.26 -7.49
C THR A 285 3.52 12.87 -8.53
N VAL A 286 4.04 11.66 -8.41
CA VAL A 286 4.87 11.02 -9.43
C VAL A 286 4.07 9.87 -10.03
N ALA A 287 4.25 9.60 -11.32
CA ALA A 287 3.78 8.36 -11.93
C ALA A 287 4.97 7.49 -12.29
N VAL A 288 4.83 6.19 -12.08
CA VAL A 288 5.87 5.18 -12.29
C VAL A 288 5.25 3.92 -12.88
N PRO A 289 6.05 3.04 -13.50
CA PRO A 289 5.59 1.73 -13.93
C PRO A 289 5.01 0.92 -12.76
N ALA A 290 3.96 0.14 -13.03
CA ALA A 290 3.31 -0.69 -12.01
C ALA A 290 4.23 -1.75 -11.40
N ASP A 291 5.27 -2.16 -12.13
CA ASP A 291 6.26 -3.14 -11.70
C ASP A 291 7.54 -2.52 -11.10
N LEU A 292 7.49 -1.25 -10.67
CA LEU A 292 8.65 -0.56 -10.08
C LEU A 292 9.16 -1.24 -8.80
N LEU A 293 8.25 -1.64 -7.90
CA LEU A 293 8.59 -2.17 -6.57
C LEU A 293 8.59 -3.71 -6.50
N GLY A 294 8.41 -4.37 -7.64
CA GLY A 294 8.21 -5.81 -7.74
C GLY A 294 7.42 -6.15 -9.00
N PRO A 295 6.99 -7.41 -9.21
CA PRO A 295 6.25 -7.77 -10.42
C PRO A 295 4.87 -7.10 -10.54
N HIS A 296 4.35 -6.49 -9.47
CA HIS A 296 3.02 -5.92 -9.35
C HIS A 296 3.06 -4.62 -8.52
N PRO A 297 2.05 -3.74 -8.66
CA PRO A 297 1.95 -2.52 -7.86
C PRO A 297 1.63 -2.84 -6.40
N PRO A 298 1.85 -1.89 -5.46
CA PRO A 298 1.40 -2.06 -4.07
C PRO A 298 -0.14 -2.03 -3.96
N GLY A 299 -0.64 -2.26 -2.76
CA GLY A 299 -2.07 -2.18 -2.46
C GLY A 299 -2.88 -3.29 -3.14
N ILE A 300 -4.19 -3.07 -3.28
CA ILE A 300 -5.08 -4.12 -3.79
C ILE A 300 -5.11 -4.23 -5.32
N ALA A 301 -4.64 -3.19 -6.02
CA ALA A 301 -4.46 -3.18 -7.46
C ALA A 301 -3.57 -4.35 -7.95
N HIS A 302 -2.68 -4.84 -7.08
CA HIS A 302 -1.86 -6.03 -7.30
C HIS A 302 -2.64 -7.16 -7.97
N TRP A 303 -3.78 -7.55 -7.40
CA TRP A 303 -4.49 -8.77 -7.79
C TRP A 303 -5.17 -8.64 -9.15
N TYR A 304 -5.71 -7.47 -9.46
CA TYR A 304 -6.29 -7.18 -10.77
C TYR A 304 -5.19 -7.09 -11.84
N HIS A 305 -4.05 -6.46 -11.51
CA HIS A 305 -2.89 -6.41 -12.39
C HIS A 305 -2.38 -7.83 -12.72
N GLN A 306 -2.27 -8.71 -11.72
CA GLN A 306 -1.93 -10.13 -11.91
C GLN A 306 -2.94 -10.87 -12.79
N ALA A 307 -4.22 -10.51 -12.73
CA ALA A 307 -5.27 -11.08 -13.56
C ALA A 307 -5.28 -10.52 -15.01
N GLY A 308 -4.32 -9.66 -15.37
CA GLY A 308 -4.20 -9.06 -16.70
C GLY A 308 -5.04 -7.80 -16.91
N VAL A 309 -5.58 -7.21 -15.84
CA VAL A 309 -6.31 -5.94 -15.90
C VAL A 309 -5.30 -4.79 -15.80
N PRO A 310 -5.25 -3.85 -16.76
CA PRO A 310 -4.42 -2.64 -16.62
C PRO A 310 -4.85 -1.81 -15.42
N VAL A 311 -3.90 -1.24 -14.69
CA VAL A 311 -4.20 -0.44 -13.49
C VAL A 311 -3.64 0.99 -13.57
N LEU A 312 -4.38 1.91 -12.96
CA LEU A 312 -3.92 3.21 -12.47
C LEU A 312 -4.08 3.21 -10.95
N ASP A 313 -3.01 2.86 -10.25
CA ASP A 313 -3.01 2.70 -8.80
C ASP A 313 -2.45 3.95 -8.10
N PHE A 314 -3.30 4.68 -7.39
CA PHE A 314 -2.95 5.92 -6.69
C PHE A 314 -2.76 5.67 -5.20
N ILE A 315 -1.57 5.93 -4.67
CA ILE A 315 -1.26 5.67 -3.26
C ILE A 315 -0.26 6.67 -2.69
N SER A 316 -0.24 6.83 -1.36
CA SER A 316 0.85 7.52 -0.63
C SER A 316 1.37 6.65 0.51
N GLY A 317 2.63 6.84 0.93
CA GLY A 317 3.24 6.06 2.01
C GLY A 317 3.58 6.89 3.25
N PRO A 318 2.59 7.43 4.00
CA PRO A 318 2.85 8.33 5.13
C PRO A 318 3.50 7.59 6.31
N ALA A 319 4.31 8.31 7.11
CA ALA A 319 5.02 7.75 8.25
C ALA A 319 4.12 7.10 9.32
N ILE A 320 2.87 7.56 9.45
CA ILE A 320 1.91 7.08 10.45
C ILE A 320 1.29 5.71 10.12
N MET A 321 1.55 5.15 8.94
CA MET A 321 0.96 3.89 8.48
C MET A 321 1.29 2.74 9.44
N PHE A 322 0.32 1.83 9.65
CA PHE A 322 0.39 0.67 10.56
C PHE A 322 0.50 0.98 12.05
N THR A 323 0.29 2.24 12.44
CA THR A 323 0.33 2.65 13.85
C THR A 323 -1.03 3.19 14.31
N PRO A 324 -1.31 3.22 15.63
CA PRO A 324 -2.49 3.86 16.20
C PRO A 324 -2.60 5.36 15.89
N MET A 325 -1.53 5.97 15.38
CA MET A 325 -1.52 7.37 14.97
C MET A 325 -2.28 7.62 13.67
N ASP A 326 -2.59 6.57 12.91
CA ASP A 326 -3.49 6.66 11.75
C ASP A 326 -4.94 6.93 12.17
N LYS A 327 -5.24 8.21 12.33
CA LYS A 327 -6.53 8.75 12.79
C LYS A 327 -7.12 9.71 11.76
N PRO A 328 -8.44 9.98 11.79
CA PRO A 328 -9.09 10.87 10.82
C PRO A 328 -8.45 12.26 10.66
N ASN A 329 -7.79 12.78 11.70
CA ASN A 329 -7.08 14.07 11.61
C ASN A 329 -5.79 14.03 10.76
N LYS A 330 -5.33 12.84 10.36
CA LYS A 330 -4.18 12.61 9.47
C LYS A 330 -4.55 12.59 7.99
N VAL A 331 -5.84 12.43 7.68
CA VAL A 331 -6.36 12.52 6.31
C VAL A 331 -6.17 13.94 5.77
N ALA A 332 -5.69 14.06 4.54
CA ALA A 332 -5.63 15.33 3.82
C ALA A 332 -7.03 15.71 3.28
N VAL A 333 -7.92 16.14 4.17
CA VAL A 333 -9.33 16.44 3.85
C VAL A 333 -9.47 17.43 2.67
N SER A 334 -8.56 18.39 2.55
CA SER A 334 -8.54 19.36 1.44
C SER A 334 -8.27 18.71 0.08
N GLN A 335 -7.70 17.51 0.03
CA GLN A 335 -7.41 16.75 -1.18
C GLN A 335 -8.51 15.76 -1.57
N LEU A 336 -9.44 15.40 -0.69
CA LEU A 336 -10.51 14.45 -1.01
C LEU A 336 -11.32 14.89 -2.24
N ARG A 337 -11.70 16.17 -2.30
CA ARG A 337 -12.43 16.73 -3.45
C ARG A 337 -11.59 16.80 -4.73
N PRO A 338 -10.38 17.38 -4.75
CA PRO A 338 -9.50 17.34 -5.92
C PRO A 338 -9.25 15.94 -6.46
N VAL A 339 -8.95 14.98 -5.60
CA VAL A 339 -8.71 13.58 -6.00
C VAL A 339 -9.97 12.96 -6.59
N THR A 340 -11.13 13.11 -5.93
CA THR A 340 -12.41 12.65 -6.49
C THR A 340 -12.66 13.24 -7.88
N ALA A 341 -12.42 14.54 -8.07
CA ALA A 341 -12.65 15.21 -9.34
C ALA A 341 -11.66 14.74 -10.43
N ALA A 342 -10.41 14.47 -10.07
CA ALA A 342 -9.44 13.85 -10.97
C ALA A 342 -9.90 12.46 -11.43
N PHE A 343 -10.36 11.60 -10.51
CA PHE A 343 -10.88 10.28 -10.86
C PHE A 343 -12.15 10.35 -11.71
N ILE A 344 -13.05 11.33 -11.48
CA ILE A 344 -14.20 11.57 -12.38
C ILE A 344 -13.73 11.89 -13.80
N LYS A 345 -12.70 12.74 -13.95
CA LYS A 345 -12.12 13.06 -15.26
C LYS A 345 -11.52 11.82 -15.89
N MET A 346 -10.69 11.06 -15.15
CA MET A 346 -10.05 9.85 -15.67
C MET A 346 -11.10 8.84 -16.16
N ILE A 347 -12.15 8.57 -15.37
CA ILE A 347 -13.25 7.67 -15.79
C ILE A 347 -13.87 8.14 -17.11
N LYS A 348 -14.17 9.44 -17.25
CA LYS A 348 -14.78 9.98 -18.46
C LYS A 348 -13.85 9.94 -19.67
N ASP A 349 -12.57 10.22 -19.48
CA ASP A 349 -11.60 10.19 -20.57
C ASP A 349 -11.32 8.76 -21.01
N LEU A 350 -11.24 7.82 -20.06
CA LEU A 350 -11.05 6.40 -20.33
C LEU A 350 -12.20 5.82 -21.14
N ASP A 351 -13.45 6.23 -20.86
CA ASP A 351 -14.69 5.76 -21.49
C ASP A 351 -14.69 5.84 -23.04
N ASP A 352 -13.89 6.71 -23.61
CA ASP A 352 -13.76 6.89 -25.06
C ASP A 352 -12.55 6.17 -25.68
N ILE A 353 -11.61 5.65 -24.88
CA ILE A 353 -10.41 4.95 -25.39
C ILE A 353 -10.74 3.48 -25.69
N PRO A 354 -10.35 2.92 -26.86
CA PRO A 354 -10.50 1.49 -27.14
C PRO A 354 -9.82 0.60 -26.10
N ALA A 355 -10.47 -0.50 -25.70
CA ALA A 355 -9.96 -1.38 -24.64
C ALA A 355 -8.58 -1.98 -24.95
N ASP A 356 -8.35 -2.39 -26.21
CA ASP A 356 -7.07 -2.97 -26.65
C ASP A 356 -5.91 -2.00 -26.46
N TRP A 357 -6.16 -0.69 -26.63
CA TRP A 357 -5.16 0.35 -26.44
C TRP A 357 -4.79 0.51 -24.97
N LEU A 358 -5.73 0.28 -24.04
CA LEU A 358 -5.47 0.30 -22.59
C LEU A 358 -4.73 -0.97 -22.14
N LYS A 359 -5.00 -2.11 -22.78
CA LYS A 359 -4.34 -3.40 -22.52
C LYS A 359 -2.94 -3.54 -23.12
N GLY A 360 -2.48 -2.56 -23.88
CA GLY A 360 -1.16 -2.56 -24.52
C GLY A 360 -1.13 -3.26 -25.89
N GLU A 361 -2.28 -3.61 -26.43
CA GLU A 361 -2.51 -4.15 -27.79
C GLU A 361 -2.89 -3.01 -28.75
N GLY A 362 -2.16 -1.89 -28.68
CA GLY A 362 -2.33 -0.76 -29.61
C GLY A 362 -2.00 -1.15 -31.06
N PRO A 363 -2.39 -0.33 -32.05
CA PRO A 363 -2.05 -0.60 -33.45
C PRO A 363 -0.53 -0.74 -33.58
N SER A 364 -0.08 -1.88 -34.10
CA SER A 364 1.31 -2.09 -34.47
C SER A 364 1.77 -0.97 -35.39
N GLU A 365 2.97 -0.41 -35.18
CA GLU A 365 3.59 0.62 -36.02
C GLU A 365 3.82 0.20 -37.50
N GLU A 366 3.27 -0.93 -37.96
CA GLU A 366 3.36 -1.43 -39.34
C GLU A 366 2.22 -0.96 -40.27
N SER A 367 1.46 0.08 -39.91
CA SER A 367 0.38 0.59 -40.77
C SER A 367 0.34 2.12 -40.92
N GLU A 368 1.46 2.74 -41.27
CA GLU A 368 1.48 4.02 -42.01
C GLU A 368 2.20 3.90 -43.36
#